data_AF-A0A6P7XDM3-F1
#
_entry.id   AF-A0A6P7XDM3-F1
#
_cell.length_a   1.000
_cell.length_b   1.000
_cell.length_c   1.000
_cell.angle_alpha   90.00
_cell.angle_beta   90.00
_cell.angle_gamma   90.00
#
_symmetry.space_group_name_H-M   'P 1'
#
loop_
_entity.id
_entity.type
_entity.pdbx_description
1 polymer ?
#
loop_
_entity_poly.entity_id
_entity_poly.type
_entity_poly.pdbx_seq_one_letter_code
_entity_poly.pdbx_strand_id
1 'polypeptide(L)'
;MNEGVLEGAGRLGTGKSAANGSLKIWQKPTGNRVKVKMADTLSLAVSVYRRLKELKCPSLEGLFLTDPETMQELLCIPSVHRLDILEWMCTQVYPPLQDHFSSLREYQSEVKVKAEMARLGFELMLCRQDDLDLIKGLSSPQHQLAFLDQLVDVIASSSGRWQRFGTGDSTSSSAEESFQRYIRMEEGFLRELFSSPHFQAALNPECNPWPSDIKPLLLVGEGAPQRRTQAAGKSHDNELGKVLKVLTKTAATLEDLKQECSFLVGDTSSSHTTVQTLKLAISDFHQLIAAFSQVYESEFQEHCSRTAPQISSCGPLFQAVHQSLRLCSQELQAIGQLVETSEKIVRTVEKRQQEAETWGGSSRSTLPEKISELKCHYREFHNTFQG
;
A
#
# COMPACT_ATOMS: atom_id res chain seq x y z
N MET A 1 17.55 40.34 70.25
CA MET A 1 18.21 41.55 69.72
C MET A 1 17.73 41.75 68.30
N ASN A 2 16.90 42.78 68.15
CA ASN A 2 16.52 43.60 66.99
C ASN A 2 16.21 42.88 65.67
N GLU A 3 14.96 42.82 65.19
CA GLU A 3 13.96 43.87 64.82
C GLU A 3 13.92 44.11 63.29
N GLY A 4 12.70 44.21 62.76
CA GLY A 4 12.33 44.59 61.38
C GLY A 4 11.70 43.43 60.60
N VAL A 5 10.40 43.08 60.72
CA VAL A 5 9.15 43.85 60.46
C VAL A 5 9.08 44.42 59.04
N LEU A 6 8.24 43.83 58.19
CA LEU A 6 7.09 44.53 57.60
C LEU A 6 6.12 43.54 56.90
N GLU A 7 4.86 43.65 57.33
CA GLU A 7 3.66 42.98 56.85
C GLU A 7 3.27 43.37 55.41
N GLY A 8 2.46 42.52 54.80
CA GLY A 8 1.64 42.84 53.64
C GLY A 8 0.51 41.84 53.46
N ALA A 9 -0.53 41.91 54.30
CA ALA A 9 -1.78 41.17 54.15
C ALA A 9 -2.70 41.87 53.13
N GLY A 10 -3.36 41.10 52.25
CA GLY A 10 -4.27 41.68 51.26
C GLY A 10 -5.11 40.71 50.43
N ARG A 11 -6.20 40.22 51.04
CA ARG A 11 -7.53 39.87 50.47
C ARG A 11 -7.72 38.68 49.51
N LEU A 12 -8.69 37.86 49.93
CA LEU A 12 -9.52 36.98 49.11
C LEU A 12 -10.19 37.73 47.95
N GLY A 13 -10.18 37.09 46.79
CA GLY A 13 -11.07 37.36 45.66
C GLY A 13 -11.40 36.06 44.93
N THR A 14 -12.59 35.53 45.16
CA THR A 14 -13.19 34.40 44.45
C THR A 14 -13.53 34.77 43.01
N GLY A 15 -13.21 33.93 42.02
CA GLY A 15 -13.77 34.11 40.68
C GLY A 15 -13.16 33.27 39.55
N LYS A 16 -13.75 32.10 39.32
CA LYS A 16 -13.99 31.43 38.01
C LYS A 16 -12.83 31.14 37.03
N SER A 17 -12.71 29.82 36.79
CA SER A 17 -12.84 29.17 35.48
C SER A 17 -11.60 28.92 34.61
N ALA A 18 -11.28 27.62 34.53
CA ALA A 18 -10.90 26.86 33.34
C ALA A 18 -9.58 27.19 32.63
N ALA A 19 -8.58 26.32 32.80
CA ALA A 19 -7.89 25.68 31.69
C ALA A 19 -7.15 24.43 32.20
N ASN A 20 -7.61 23.28 31.73
CA ASN A 20 -7.09 21.96 32.04
C ASN A 20 -5.85 21.70 31.16
N GLY A 21 -4.65 21.93 31.69
CA GLY A 21 -3.39 21.65 31.02
C GLY A 21 -2.84 20.28 31.41
N SER A 22 -3.32 19.22 30.78
CA SER A 22 -2.75 17.87 30.94
C SER A 22 -1.33 17.83 30.40
N LEU A 23 -0.34 17.84 31.29
CA LEU A 23 1.05 17.48 30.98
C LEU A 23 1.08 16.07 30.37
N LYS A 24 1.44 15.98 29.09
CA LYS A 24 1.83 14.72 28.46
C LYS A 24 3.12 14.23 29.13
N ILE A 25 2.97 13.22 29.98
CA ILE A 25 4.08 12.42 30.49
C ILE A 25 4.72 11.72 29.28
N TRP A 26 5.95 12.12 28.95
CA TRP A 26 6.80 11.37 28.03
C TRP A 26 7.09 10.01 28.67
N GLN A 27 6.35 8.98 28.25
CA GLN A 27 6.72 7.60 28.54
C GLN A 27 8.06 7.32 27.85
N LYS A 28 9.12 7.15 28.65
CA LYS A 28 10.38 6.60 28.16
C LYS A 28 10.10 5.23 27.52
N PRO A 29 10.64 4.94 26.33
CA PRO A 29 10.47 3.62 25.73
C PRO A 29 11.00 2.57 26.70
N THR A 30 10.16 1.57 26.99
CA THR A 30 10.47 0.48 27.91
C THR A 30 11.70 -0.28 27.40
N GLY A 31 12.70 -0.47 28.27
CA GLY A 31 13.99 -1.08 27.90
C GLY A 31 13.89 -2.45 27.22
N ASN A 32 12.80 -3.19 27.44
CA ASN A 32 12.55 -4.45 26.72
C ASN A 32 12.31 -4.27 25.22
N ARG A 33 11.59 -3.22 24.79
CA ARG A 33 11.29 -3.02 23.36
C ARG A 33 12.54 -2.62 22.57
N VAL A 34 13.44 -1.86 23.20
CA VAL A 34 14.73 -1.45 22.61
C VAL A 34 15.67 -2.65 22.51
N LYS A 35 15.74 -3.49 23.56
CA LYS A 35 16.56 -4.71 23.57
C LYS A 35 16.13 -5.74 22.51
N VAL A 36 14.82 -5.98 22.36
CA VAL A 36 14.28 -6.89 21.33
C VAL A 36 14.63 -6.37 19.93
N LYS A 37 14.38 -5.08 19.67
CA LYS A 37 14.69 -4.48 18.36
C LYS A 37 16.20 -4.51 18.03
N MET A 38 17.05 -4.37 19.03
CA MET A 38 18.50 -4.47 18.87
C MET A 38 18.95 -5.90 18.55
N ALA A 39 18.39 -6.91 19.23
CA ALA A 39 18.64 -8.31 18.96
C ALA A 39 18.20 -8.72 17.53
N ASP A 40 17.03 -8.24 17.09
CA ASP A 40 16.53 -8.48 15.73
C ASP A 40 17.48 -7.87 14.68
N THR A 41 17.98 -6.66 14.92
CA THR A 41 18.89 -5.97 13.99
C THR A 41 20.25 -6.68 13.88
N LEU A 42 20.80 -7.16 14.99
CA LEU A 42 22.05 -7.93 14.99
C LEU A 42 21.86 -9.29 14.29
N SER A 43 20.71 -9.95 14.49
CA SER A 43 20.41 -11.20 13.80
C SER A 43 20.35 -11.03 12.27
N LEU A 44 19.79 -9.91 11.81
CA LEU A 44 19.74 -9.56 10.39
C LEU A 44 21.15 -9.29 9.83
N ALA A 45 22.01 -8.59 10.57
CA ALA A 45 23.40 -8.35 10.18
C ALA A 45 24.17 -9.66 9.97
N VAL A 46 24.05 -10.60 10.92
CA VAL A 46 24.66 -11.94 10.80
C VAL A 46 24.11 -12.69 9.58
N SER A 47 22.80 -12.58 9.33
CA SER A 47 22.17 -13.21 8.16
C SER A 47 22.74 -12.67 6.84
N VAL A 48 22.70 -11.35 6.65
CA VAL A 48 23.21 -10.68 5.44
C VAL A 48 24.70 -11.00 5.23
N TYR A 49 25.51 -10.91 6.28
CA TYR A 49 26.95 -11.22 6.20
C TYR A 49 27.21 -12.66 5.74
N ARG A 50 26.47 -13.63 6.29
CA ARG A 50 26.60 -15.04 5.90
C ARG A 50 26.23 -15.25 4.43
N ARG A 51 25.13 -14.67 3.99
CA ARG A 51 24.66 -14.78 2.60
C ARG A 51 25.65 -14.14 1.62
N LEU A 52 26.24 -13.00 1.97
CA LEU A 52 27.30 -12.37 1.17
C LEU A 52 28.55 -13.26 1.06
N LYS A 53 28.90 -14.00 2.11
CA LYS A 53 29.97 -15.02 2.05
C LYS A 53 29.60 -16.20 1.16
N GLU A 54 28.38 -16.70 1.24
CA GLU A 54 27.88 -17.79 0.39
C GLU A 54 27.89 -17.40 -1.10
N LEU A 55 27.57 -16.13 -1.40
CA LEU A 55 27.67 -15.54 -2.74
C LEU A 55 29.11 -15.17 -3.15
N LYS A 56 30.11 -15.47 -2.32
CA LYS A 56 31.53 -15.22 -2.57
C LYS A 56 31.85 -13.75 -2.88
N CYS A 57 31.32 -12.82 -2.08
CA CYS A 57 31.67 -11.40 -2.16
C CYS A 57 33.19 -11.20 -1.97
N PRO A 58 33.92 -10.62 -2.95
CA PRO A 58 35.37 -10.46 -2.89
C PRO A 58 35.84 -9.63 -1.70
N SER A 59 35.09 -8.59 -1.33
CA SER A 59 35.39 -7.71 -0.19
C SER A 59 35.31 -8.42 1.16
N LEU A 60 34.76 -9.65 1.20
CA LEU A 60 34.69 -10.49 2.39
C LEU A 60 35.72 -11.63 2.39
N GLU A 61 36.52 -11.78 1.34
CA GLU A 61 37.54 -12.82 1.22
C GLU A 61 38.61 -12.62 2.30
N GLY A 62 38.87 -13.67 3.10
CA GLY A 62 39.82 -13.61 4.23
C GLY A 62 39.29 -12.91 5.50
N LEU A 63 38.08 -12.33 5.49
CA LEU A 63 37.46 -11.79 6.71
C LEU A 63 36.73 -12.90 7.48
N PHE A 64 37.13 -13.17 8.72
CA PHE A 64 36.50 -14.16 9.61
C PHE A 64 35.88 -13.49 10.84
N LEU A 65 34.89 -12.63 10.60
CA LEU A 65 34.12 -12.03 11.70
C LEU A 65 33.22 -13.09 12.35
N THR A 66 33.20 -13.12 13.68
CA THR A 66 32.34 -13.99 14.50
C THR A 66 31.36 -13.18 15.35
N ASP A 67 31.69 -11.93 15.63
CA ASP A 67 30.89 -11.07 16.51
C ASP A 67 29.79 -10.31 15.73
N PRO A 68 28.50 -10.40 16.14
CA PRO A 68 27.39 -9.75 15.45
C PRO A 68 27.49 -8.22 15.37
N GLU A 69 28.10 -7.57 16.36
CA GLU A 69 28.23 -6.11 16.42
C GLU A 69 29.24 -5.67 15.35
N THR A 70 30.39 -6.33 15.25
CA THR A 70 31.38 -6.07 14.19
C THR A 70 30.83 -6.31 12.78
N MET A 71 29.96 -7.31 12.59
CA MET A 71 29.28 -7.55 11.31
C MET A 71 28.32 -6.41 10.96
N GLN A 72 27.55 -5.92 11.93
CA GLN A 72 26.68 -4.77 11.75
C GLN A 72 27.49 -3.52 11.41
N GLU A 73 28.60 -3.27 12.13
CA GLU A 73 29.48 -2.13 11.89
C GLU A 73 30.02 -2.14 10.47
N LEU A 74 30.55 -3.27 9.99
CA LEU A 74 31.03 -3.43 8.62
C LEU A 74 29.96 -3.06 7.57
N LEU A 75 28.72 -3.51 7.79
CA LEU A 75 27.63 -3.36 6.83
C LEU A 75 26.91 -2.00 6.92
N CYS A 76 26.94 -1.34 8.08
CA CYS A 76 26.14 -0.14 8.34
C CYS A 76 26.96 1.15 8.50
N ILE A 77 28.21 1.06 8.95
CA ILE A 77 29.05 2.23 9.17
C ILE A 77 29.70 2.65 7.85
N PRO A 78 29.66 3.95 7.49
CA PRO A 78 30.32 4.47 6.30
C PRO A 78 31.82 4.11 6.31
N SER A 79 32.24 3.30 5.34
CA SER A 79 33.63 2.88 5.17
C SER A 79 33.88 2.52 3.71
N VAL A 80 35.16 2.45 3.32
CA VAL A 80 35.55 1.99 1.97
C VAL A 80 35.08 0.56 1.73
N HIS A 81 35.25 -0.33 2.72
CA HIS A 81 34.83 -1.73 2.63
C HIS A 81 33.32 -1.86 2.41
N ARG A 82 32.51 -1.07 3.13
CA ARG A 82 31.06 -1.04 2.93
C ARG A 82 30.69 -0.61 1.51
N LEU A 83 31.39 0.38 0.97
CA LEU A 83 31.15 0.87 -0.38
C LEU A 83 31.53 -0.17 -1.43
N ASP A 84 32.64 -0.87 -1.25
CA ASP A 84 33.07 -1.95 -2.16
C ASP A 84 32.07 -3.12 -2.15
N ILE A 85 31.54 -3.47 -0.98
CA ILE A 85 30.46 -4.48 -0.86
C ILE A 85 29.23 -4.02 -1.64
N LEU A 86 28.79 -2.77 -1.47
CA LEU A 86 27.63 -2.21 -2.17
C LEU A 86 27.83 -2.16 -3.69
N GLU A 87 29.03 -1.76 -4.14
CA GLU A 87 29.40 -1.75 -5.56
C GLU A 87 29.37 -3.14 -6.16
N TRP A 88 29.98 -4.11 -5.47
CA TRP A 88 29.92 -5.49 -5.89
C TRP A 88 28.46 -5.98 -5.97
N MET A 89 27.63 -5.70 -4.97
CA MET A 89 26.21 -6.09 -5.01
C MET A 89 25.47 -5.46 -6.20
N CYS A 90 25.67 -4.16 -6.45
CA CYS A 90 25.03 -3.47 -7.57
C CYS A 90 25.47 -4.03 -8.93
N THR A 91 26.76 -4.36 -9.10
CA THR A 91 27.29 -4.96 -10.34
C THR A 91 26.85 -6.41 -10.52
N GLN A 92 26.59 -7.15 -9.45
CA GLN A 92 25.98 -8.49 -9.55
C GLN A 92 24.51 -8.42 -10.00
N VAL A 93 23.76 -7.40 -9.55
CA VAL A 93 22.37 -7.20 -9.97
C VAL A 93 22.29 -6.70 -11.42
N TYR A 94 23.19 -5.79 -11.80
CA TYR A 94 23.26 -5.21 -13.13
C TYR A 94 24.73 -5.12 -13.59
N PRO A 95 25.24 -6.15 -14.29
CA PRO A 95 26.62 -6.22 -14.78
C PRO A 95 27.13 -4.99 -15.56
N PRO A 96 26.33 -4.32 -16.40
CA PRO A 96 26.79 -3.15 -17.16
C PRO A 96 27.25 -1.98 -16.26
N LEU A 97 26.84 -1.95 -14.98
CA LEU A 97 27.28 -0.91 -14.04
C LEU A 97 28.79 -1.01 -13.73
N GLN A 98 29.44 -2.15 -13.94
CA GLN A 98 30.87 -2.29 -13.64
C GLN A 98 31.73 -1.34 -14.49
N ASP A 99 31.47 -1.30 -15.79
CA ASP A 99 32.16 -0.39 -16.72
C ASP A 99 31.74 1.07 -16.46
N HIS A 100 30.46 1.29 -16.12
CA HIS A 100 29.95 2.61 -15.79
C HIS A 100 30.62 3.19 -14.54
N PHE A 101 30.75 2.43 -13.45
CA PHE A 101 31.44 2.86 -12.23
C PHE A 101 32.92 3.11 -12.49
N SER A 102 33.58 2.26 -13.28
CA SER A 102 34.98 2.46 -13.67
C SER A 102 35.17 3.80 -14.40
N SER A 103 34.31 4.11 -15.38
CA SER A 103 34.34 5.40 -16.08
C SER A 103 33.99 6.58 -15.17
N LEU A 104 33.02 6.44 -14.26
CA LEU A 104 32.64 7.50 -13.34
C LEU A 104 33.78 7.83 -12.36
N ARG A 105 34.56 6.85 -11.91
CA ARG A 105 35.69 7.11 -11.01
C ARG A 105 36.83 7.88 -11.69
N GLU A 106 37.02 7.71 -12.99
CA GLU A 106 38.05 8.44 -13.76
C GLU A 106 37.68 9.90 -14.01
N TYR A 107 36.39 10.22 -14.18
CA TYR A 107 35.94 11.54 -14.63
C TYR A 107 35.07 12.30 -13.62
N GLN A 108 34.62 11.68 -12.52
CA GLN A 108 33.60 12.22 -11.62
C GLN A 108 33.88 11.90 -10.13
N SER A 109 33.10 12.49 -9.22
CA SER A 109 33.24 12.28 -7.77
C SER A 109 32.48 11.03 -7.28
N GLU A 110 32.96 10.43 -6.19
CA GLU A 110 32.35 9.30 -5.45
C GLU A 110 30.84 9.51 -5.16
N VAL A 111 30.41 10.77 -5.08
CA VAL A 111 29.00 11.15 -4.91
C VAL A 111 28.12 10.67 -6.08
N LYS A 112 28.63 10.72 -7.33
CA LYS A 112 27.90 10.27 -8.52
C LYS A 112 27.78 8.75 -8.57
N VAL A 113 28.83 8.03 -8.16
CA VAL A 113 28.78 6.56 -8.02
C VAL A 113 27.67 6.17 -7.02
N LYS A 114 27.61 6.83 -5.86
CA LYS A 114 26.55 6.61 -4.87
C LYS A 114 25.15 6.98 -5.38
N ALA A 115 25.04 8.00 -6.24
CA ALA A 115 23.78 8.39 -6.85
C ALA A 115 23.27 7.33 -7.85
N GLU A 116 24.16 6.75 -8.67
CA GLU A 116 23.79 5.65 -9.57
C GLU A 116 23.38 4.39 -8.80
N MET A 117 24.04 4.08 -7.67
CA MET A 117 23.60 3.01 -6.77
C MET A 117 22.21 3.26 -6.20
N ALA A 118 21.91 4.49 -5.76
CA ALA A 118 20.59 4.85 -5.26
C ALA A 118 19.53 4.77 -6.38
N ARG A 119 19.88 5.20 -7.59
CA ARG A 119 19.02 5.10 -8.77
C ARG A 119 18.69 3.65 -9.11
N LEU A 120 19.68 2.75 -9.10
CA LEU A 120 19.43 1.31 -9.27
C LEU A 120 18.49 0.78 -8.19
N GLY A 121 18.74 1.13 -6.92
CA GLY A 121 17.85 0.75 -5.82
C GLY A 121 16.42 1.25 -6.00
N PHE A 122 16.22 2.44 -6.54
CA PHE A 122 14.91 2.98 -6.87
C PHE A 122 14.25 2.27 -8.05
N GLU A 123 14.99 1.98 -9.12
CA GLU A 123 14.49 1.22 -10.29
C GLU A 123 14.06 -0.20 -9.89
N LEU A 124 14.73 -0.80 -8.90
CA LEU A 124 14.38 -2.09 -8.30
C LEU A 124 13.30 -1.98 -7.20
N MET A 125 12.79 -0.78 -6.92
CA MET A 125 11.81 -0.49 -5.86
C MET A 125 12.27 -0.88 -4.44
N LEU A 126 13.59 -0.89 -4.20
CA LEU A 126 14.19 -1.21 -2.90
C LEU A 126 14.39 0.04 -2.02
N CYS A 127 14.51 1.21 -2.63
CA CYS A 127 14.63 2.50 -1.93
C CYS A 127 13.92 3.64 -2.68
N ARG A 128 13.90 4.84 -2.10
CA ARG A 128 13.32 6.04 -2.73
C ARG A 128 14.31 6.68 -3.71
N GLN A 129 13.79 7.47 -4.65
CA GLN A 129 14.56 8.10 -5.75
C GLN A 129 15.76 8.95 -5.28
N ASP A 130 15.70 9.50 -4.06
CA ASP A 130 16.76 10.32 -3.46
C ASP A 130 17.28 9.76 -2.13
N ASP A 131 17.16 8.45 -1.91
CA ASP A 131 17.59 7.79 -0.67
C ASP A 131 19.11 7.59 -0.61
N LEU A 132 19.85 8.68 -0.83
CA LEU A 132 21.30 8.69 -0.84
C LEU A 132 21.86 8.44 0.57
N ASP A 133 21.09 8.75 1.62
CA ASP A 133 21.46 8.49 3.02
C ASP A 133 21.56 6.99 3.32
N LEU A 134 20.75 6.17 2.65
CA LEU A 134 20.86 4.71 2.70
C LEU A 134 22.19 4.22 2.11
N ILE A 135 22.56 4.74 0.94
CA ILE A 135 23.83 4.39 0.28
C ILE A 135 25.03 4.97 1.03
N LYS A 136 24.92 6.16 1.62
CA LYS A 136 25.98 6.78 2.42
C LYS A 136 26.19 6.15 3.78
N GLY A 137 25.25 5.34 4.28
CA GLY A 137 25.31 4.73 5.60
C GLY A 137 24.87 5.65 6.74
N LEU A 138 24.03 6.65 6.44
CA LEU A 138 23.48 7.60 7.41
C LEU A 138 22.09 7.18 7.94
N SER A 139 21.42 6.28 7.22
CA SER A 139 20.14 5.71 7.64
C SER A 139 20.28 4.77 8.85
N SER A 140 19.17 4.45 9.53
CA SER A 140 19.22 3.52 10.67
C SER A 140 19.77 2.13 10.27
N PRO A 141 20.53 1.43 11.14
CA PRO A 141 21.12 0.12 10.82
C PRO A 141 20.08 -0.90 10.33
N GLN A 142 18.89 -0.92 10.94
CA GLN A 142 17.81 -1.81 10.52
C GLN A 142 17.36 -1.55 9.07
N HIS A 143 17.26 -0.29 8.66
CA HIS A 143 16.86 0.06 7.31
C HIS A 143 17.95 -0.26 6.28
N GLN A 144 19.22 0.02 6.63
CA GLN A 144 20.37 -0.34 5.80
C GLN A 144 20.47 -1.85 5.58
N LEU A 145 20.34 -2.63 6.65
CA LEU A 145 20.40 -4.09 6.58
C LEU A 145 19.23 -4.69 5.80
N ALA A 146 18.02 -4.15 5.95
CA ALA A 146 16.87 -4.60 5.17
C ALA A 146 17.07 -4.35 3.66
N PHE A 147 17.64 -3.20 3.30
CA PHE A 147 18.00 -2.91 1.91
C PHE A 147 19.07 -3.88 1.37
N LEU A 148 20.13 -4.14 2.14
CA LEU A 148 21.16 -5.09 1.76
C LEU A 148 20.60 -6.51 1.62
N ASP A 149 19.74 -6.95 2.54
CA ASP A 149 19.10 -8.27 2.48
C ASP A 149 18.24 -8.44 1.22
N GLN A 150 17.46 -7.42 0.86
CA GLN A 150 16.67 -7.42 -0.37
C GLN A 150 17.54 -7.43 -1.63
N LEU A 151 18.66 -6.69 -1.66
CA LEU A 151 19.60 -6.77 -2.78
C LEU A 151 20.21 -8.17 -2.90
N VAL A 152 20.54 -8.82 -1.78
CA VAL A 152 21.02 -10.22 -1.79
C VAL A 152 19.96 -11.17 -2.34
N ASP A 153 18.67 -10.97 -2.02
CA ASP A 153 17.56 -11.74 -2.62
C ASP A 153 17.49 -11.60 -4.14
N VAL A 154 17.67 -10.37 -4.66
CA VAL A 154 17.70 -10.10 -6.10
C VAL A 154 18.89 -10.79 -6.76
N ILE A 155 20.07 -10.74 -6.14
CA ILE A 155 21.27 -11.44 -6.63
C ILE A 155 21.03 -12.95 -6.65
N ALA A 156 20.52 -13.54 -5.57
CA ALA A 156 20.27 -14.97 -5.49
C ALA A 156 19.23 -15.45 -6.54
N SER A 157 18.17 -14.67 -6.73
CA SER A 157 17.11 -14.96 -7.73
C SER A 157 17.63 -14.89 -9.16
N SER A 158 18.66 -14.09 -9.39
CA SER A 158 19.23 -13.86 -10.71
C SER A 158 20.47 -14.73 -10.99
N SER A 159 21.19 -15.18 -9.96
CA SER A 159 22.41 -16.00 -10.11
C SER A 159 22.19 -17.31 -10.86
N GLY A 160 21.06 -18.00 -10.64
CA GLY A 160 20.69 -19.19 -11.41
C GLY A 160 20.31 -18.91 -12.88
N ARG A 161 19.98 -17.66 -13.20
CA ARG A 161 19.59 -17.16 -14.52
C ARG A 161 20.81 -16.74 -15.35
N TRP A 162 21.81 -16.12 -14.70
CA TRP A 162 23.08 -15.69 -15.32
C TRP A 162 24.08 -16.84 -15.54
N GLN A 163 24.16 -17.79 -14.62
CA GLN A 163 25.12 -18.91 -14.71
C GLN A 163 24.87 -19.86 -15.89
N ARG A 164 23.64 -19.90 -16.43
CA ARG A 164 23.28 -20.78 -17.56
C ARG A 164 23.92 -20.38 -18.89
N PHE A 165 24.51 -19.19 -18.99
CA PHE A 165 25.08 -18.65 -20.23
C PHE A 165 26.57 -18.31 -20.14
N GLY A 166 27.20 -18.45 -18.96
CA GLY A 166 28.63 -18.17 -18.76
C GLY A 166 29.60 -19.28 -19.19
N THR A 167 29.11 -20.42 -19.69
CA THR A 167 29.94 -21.50 -20.25
C THR A 167 29.95 -21.43 -21.77
N GLY A 168 30.58 -20.38 -22.30
CA GLY A 168 30.81 -20.18 -23.73
C GLY A 168 32.06 -19.33 -23.91
N ASP A 169 33.05 -19.93 -24.56
CA ASP A 169 34.41 -19.42 -24.72
C ASP A 169 34.48 -18.06 -25.45
N SER A 170 35.28 -17.16 -24.87
CA SER A 170 36.06 -16.08 -25.52
C SER A 170 35.40 -14.85 -26.17
N THR A 171 36.07 -13.72 -25.87
CA THR A 171 36.05 -12.36 -26.46
C THR A 171 35.06 -11.32 -25.91
N SER A 172 35.60 -10.12 -25.73
CA SER A 172 35.24 -9.04 -24.80
C SER A 172 34.00 -8.20 -25.18
N SER A 173 32.92 -8.81 -25.69
CA SER A 173 31.59 -8.15 -25.84
C SER A 173 30.42 -8.98 -25.30
N SER A 174 30.67 -10.18 -24.79
CA SER A 174 29.65 -11.23 -24.65
C SER A 174 28.67 -11.05 -23.48
N ALA A 175 29.09 -10.49 -22.35
CA ALA A 175 28.25 -10.39 -21.15
C ALA A 175 27.14 -9.34 -21.29
N GLU A 176 27.47 -8.16 -21.82
CA GLU A 176 26.52 -7.07 -22.10
C GLU A 176 25.49 -7.51 -23.16
N GLU A 177 25.95 -8.07 -24.28
CA GLU A 177 25.07 -8.51 -25.36
C GLU A 177 24.14 -9.65 -24.91
N SER A 178 24.62 -10.55 -24.05
CA SER A 178 23.81 -11.63 -23.47
C SER A 178 22.76 -11.08 -22.49
N PHE A 179 23.13 -10.10 -21.66
CA PHE A 179 22.22 -9.40 -20.76
C PHE A 179 21.14 -8.61 -21.51
N GLN A 180 21.54 -7.85 -22.53
CA GLN A 180 20.63 -7.09 -23.39
C GLN A 180 19.69 -7.99 -24.19
N ARG A 181 20.18 -9.14 -24.69
CA ARG A 181 19.36 -10.14 -25.37
C ARG A 181 18.31 -10.72 -24.42
N TYR A 182 18.69 -10.97 -23.18
CA TYR A 182 17.78 -11.47 -22.16
C TYR A 182 16.67 -10.46 -21.82
N ILE A 183 17.03 -9.20 -21.59
CA ILE A 183 16.05 -8.12 -21.39
C ILE A 183 15.08 -8.05 -22.57
N ARG A 184 15.57 -8.07 -23.82
CA ARG A 184 14.70 -8.04 -25.01
C ARG A 184 13.75 -9.23 -25.08
N MET A 185 14.19 -10.42 -24.64
CA MET A 185 13.33 -11.61 -24.62
C MET A 185 12.25 -11.52 -23.53
N GLU A 186 12.60 -11.08 -22.32
CA GLU A 186 11.64 -10.94 -21.22
C GLU A 186 10.70 -9.75 -21.44
N GLU A 187 11.18 -8.65 -22.03
CA GLU A 187 10.35 -7.54 -22.48
C GLU A 187 9.40 -7.96 -23.61
N GLY A 188 9.88 -8.78 -24.56
CA GLY A 188 9.05 -9.38 -25.61
C GLY A 188 7.94 -10.26 -25.04
N PHE A 189 8.29 -11.12 -24.07
CA PHE A 189 7.33 -11.96 -23.37
C PHE A 189 6.32 -11.16 -22.56
N LEU A 190 6.75 -10.15 -21.79
CA LEU A 190 5.84 -9.29 -21.05
C LEU A 190 4.91 -8.53 -22.00
N ARG A 191 5.45 -8.01 -23.10
CA ARG A 191 4.65 -7.35 -24.14
C ARG A 191 3.60 -8.28 -24.72
N GLU A 192 3.96 -9.53 -25.02
CA GLU A 192 3.03 -10.55 -25.50
C GLU A 192 1.96 -10.90 -24.45
N LEU A 193 2.37 -11.08 -23.19
CA LEU A 193 1.50 -11.38 -22.06
C LEU A 193 0.48 -10.25 -21.81
N PHE A 194 0.93 -9.00 -21.78
CA PHE A 194 0.06 -7.83 -21.56
C PHE A 194 -0.81 -7.47 -22.77
N SER A 195 -0.37 -7.87 -23.98
CA SER A 195 -1.17 -7.74 -25.22
C SER A 195 -2.21 -8.85 -25.36
N SER A 196 -2.11 -9.93 -24.56
CA SER A 196 -3.07 -11.03 -24.60
C SER A 196 -4.43 -10.59 -24.07
N PRO A 197 -5.52 -10.72 -24.86
CA PRO A 197 -6.86 -10.35 -24.41
C PRO A 197 -7.35 -11.21 -23.24
N HIS A 198 -6.84 -12.45 -23.11
CA HIS A 198 -7.17 -13.35 -22.01
C HIS A 198 -6.61 -12.88 -20.67
N PHE A 199 -5.42 -12.27 -20.67
CA PHE A 199 -4.81 -11.73 -19.46
C PHE A 199 -5.58 -10.50 -18.96
N GLN A 200 -5.99 -9.62 -19.87
CA GLN A 200 -6.84 -8.47 -19.53
C GLN A 200 -8.22 -8.89 -19.00
N ALA A 201 -8.84 -9.91 -19.61
CA ALA A 201 -10.11 -10.47 -19.13
C ALA A 201 -9.98 -11.15 -17.75
N ALA A 202 -8.83 -11.75 -17.45
CA ALA A 202 -8.56 -12.32 -16.13
C ALA A 202 -8.33 -11.25 -15.05
N LEU A 203 -7.69 -10.12 -15.40
CA LEU A 203 -7.51 -8.98 -14.50
C LEU A 203 -8.81 -8.21 -14.25
N ASN A 204 -9.75 -8.25 -15.19
CA ASN A 204 -11.06 -7.61 -15.08
C ASN A 204 -12.19 -8.59 -15.44
N PRO A 205 -12.53 -9.54 -14.55
CA PRO A 205 -13.60 -10.49 -14.82
C PRO A 205 -14.95 -9.77 -14.88
N GLU A 206 -15.66 -9.89 -16.00
CA GLU A 206 -17.00 -9.31 -16.20
C GLU A 206 -18.06 -9.95 -15.27
N CYS A 207 -17.79 -11.16 -14.78
CA CYS A 207 -18.67 -11.87 -13.86
C CYS A 207 -18.37 -11.47 -12.42
N ASN A 208 -19.28 -10.70 -11.82
CA ASN A 208 -19.30 -10.49 -10.37
C ASN A 208 -19.70 -11.83 -9.68
N PRO A 209 -18.80 -12.48 -8.92
CA PRO A 209 -19.08 -13.80 -8.33
C PRO A 209 -20.11 -13.74 -7.18
N TRP A 210 -20.56 -12.55 -6.80
CA TRP A 210 -21.44 -12.36 -5.64
C TRP A 210 -22.92 -12.40 -6.04
N PRO A 211 -23.70 -13.32 -5.44
CA PRO A 211 -25.15 -13.30 -5.47
C PRO A 211 -25.71 -11.93 -5.02
N SER A 212 -26.81 -11.48 -5.63
CA SER A 212 -27.39 -10.14 -5.40
C SER A 212 -27.77 -9.87 -3.93
N ASP A 213 -27.97 -10.92 -3.15
CA ASP A 213 -28.28 -10.97 -1.72
C ASP A 213 -27.09 -10.63 -0.81
N ILE A 214 -25.84 -10.72 -1.29
CA ILE A 214 -24.63 -10.42 -0.50
C ILE A 214 -24.17 -8.96 -0.69
N LYS A 215 -24.56 -8.33 -1.80
CA LYS A 215 -24.23 -6.92 -2.12
C LYS A 215 -24.59 -5.92 -1.01
N PRO A 216 -25.75 -6.03 -0.32
CA PRO A 216 -26.10 -5.09 0.75
C PRO A 216 -25.20 -5.21 1.99
N LEU A 217 -24.64 -6.39 2.26
CA LEU A 217 -23.79 -6.62 3.44
C LEU A 217 -22.38 -6.04 3.26
N LEU A 218 -21.90 -6.00 2.02
CA LEU A 218 -20.58 -5.43 1.68
C LEU A 218 -20.62 -3.90 1.59
N LEU A 219 -21.74 -3.32 1.18
CA LEU A 219 -21.93 -1.86 1.08
C LEU A 219 -22.13 -1.16 2.43
N VAL A 220 -22.38 -1.90 3.51
CA VAL A 220 -22.55 -1.36 4.88
C VAL A 220 -21.20 -1.06 5.57
N GLY A 221 -20.07 -1.47 4.97
CA GLY A 221 -18.74 -1.36 5.57
C GLY A 221 -18.12 0.04 5.58
N GLU A 222 -18.61 1.01 4.80
CA GLU A 222 -17.98 2.33 4.69
C GLU A 222 -19.04 3.45 4.68
N GLY A 223 -19.16 4.18 5.79
CA GLY A 223 -19.59 5.59 5.70
C GLY A 223 -20.70 6.12 6.61
N ALA A 224 -21.16 5.42 7.66
CA ALA A 224 -22.06 6.06 8.62
C ALA A 224 -21.70 5.70 10.08
N PRO A 225 -21.39 6.68 10.96
CA PRO A 225 -21.33 6.43 12.38
C PRO A 225 -22.78 6.35 12.86
N GLN A 226 -23.35 5.15 12.86
CA GLN A 226 -24.62 4.96 13.56
C GLN A 226 -24.34 5.16 15.04
N ARG A 227 -24.76 6.33 15.54
CA ARG A 227 -24.86 6.62 16.97
C ARG A 227 -25.44 5.39 17.63
N ARG A 228 -24.65 4.76 18.51
CA ARG A 228 -25.18 3.90 19.56
C ARG A 228 -26.03 4.78 20.47
N THR A 229 -27.26 5.05 20.08
CA THR A 229 -28.32 5.32 21.05
C THR A 229 -28.55 4.02 21.78
N GLN A 230 -28.04 3.95 23.01
CA GLN A 230 -28.59 3.07 24.01
C GLN A 230 -30.08 3.37 24.10
N ALA A 231 -30.91 2.41 23.69
CA ALA A 231 -32.34 2.42 23.95
C ALA A 231 -32.76 0.99 24.32
N ALA A 232 -33.36 0.93 25.50
CA ALA A 232 -33.95 -0.18 26.23
C ALA A 232 -34.46 -1.38 25.42
N GLY A 233 -34.24 -2.57 25.98
CA GLY A 233 -34.67 -3.84 25.43
C GLY A 233 -36.17 -3.95 25.19
N LYS A 234 -36.53 -4.49 24.03
CA LYS A 234 -37.78 -5.22 23.80
C LYS A 234 -37.51 -6.46 22.95
N SER A 235 -37.45 -7.59 23.66
CA SER A 235 -37.98 -8.91 23.28
C SER A 235 -37.42 -9.61 22.02
N HIS A 236 -36.18 -10.09 22.12
CA HIS A 236 -35.63 -11.17 21.27
C HIS A 236 -36.53 -12.43 21.27
N ASP A 237 -37.34 -12.61 22.31
CA ASP A 237 -38.35 -13.68 22.44
C ASP A 237 -39.48 -13.61 21.41
N ASN A 238 -39.77 -12.43 20.83
CA ASN A 238 -40.85 -12.31 19.86
C ASN A 238 -40.44 -12.89 18.49
N GLU A 239 -39.19 -12.66 18.07
CA GLU A 239 -38.63 -13.25 16.85
C GLU A 239 -38.43 -14.77 17.01
N LEU A 240 -37.88 -15.21 18.15
CA LEU A 240 -37.74 -16.64 18.47
C LEU A 240 -39.09 -17.36 18.52
N GLY A 241 -40.11 -16.72 19.10
CA GLY A 241 -41.47 -17.27 19.14
C GLY A 241 -42.11 -17.40 17.75
N LYS A 242 -41.83 -16.46 16.83
CA LYS A 242 -42.28 -16.55 15.43
C LYS A 242 -41.59 -17.71 14.71
N VAL A 243 -40.27 -17.85 14.86
CA VAL A 243 -39.49 -18.93 14.23
C VAL A 243 -39.92 -20.29 14.77
N LEU A 244 -40.15 -20.41 16.08
CA LEU A 244 -40.63 -21.65 16.68
C LEU A 244 -42.01 -22.05 16.17
N LYS A 245 -42.93 -21.08 16.01
CA LYS A 245 -44.25 -21.33 15.41
C LYS A 245 -44.16 -21.82 13.97
N VAL A 246 -43.30 -21.22 13.15
CA VAL A 246 -43.06 -21.68 11.78
C VAL A 246 -42.51 -23.10 11.77
N LEU A 247 -41.53 -23.41 12.62
CA LEU A 247 -40.92 -24.74 12.71
C LEU A 247 -41.95 -25.81 13.13
N THR A 248 -42.77 -25.51 14.13
CA THR A 248 -43.83 -26.45 14.57
C THR A 248 -44.88 -26.68 13.49
N LYS A 249 -45.22 -25.64 12.71
CA LYS A 249 -46.17 -25.76 11.61
C LYS A 249 -45.58 -26.61 10.47
N THR A 250 -44.31 -26.42 10.13
CA THR A 250 -43.63 -27.22 9.11
C THR A 250 -43.44 -28.68 9.53
N ALA A 251 -43.20 -28.92 10.81
CA ALA A 251 -43.10 -30.27 11.36
C ALA A 251 -44.46 -31.01 11.29
N ALA A 252 -45.56 -30.32 11.62
CA ALA A 252 -46.91 -30.89 11.48
C ALA A 252 -47.25 -31.22 10.03
N THR A 253 -46.96 -30.32 9.09
CA THR A 253 -47.19 -30.59 7.65
C THR A 253 -46.36 -31.75 7.11
N LEU A 254 -45.15 -31.98 7.66
CA LEU A 254 -44.31 -33.12 7.28
C LEU A 254 -44.87 -34.44 7.79
N GLU A 255 -45.45 -34.46 9.00
CA GLU A 255 -46.05 -35.68 9.53
C GLU A 255 -47.36 -36.03 8.82
N ASP A 256 -48.16 -35.04 8.44
CA ASP A 256 -49.35 -35.24 7.59
C ASP A 256 -48.95 -35.81 6.21
N LEU A 257 -47.91 -35.25 5.57
CA LEU A 257 -47.41 -35.74 4.28
C LEU A 257 -46.86 -37.18 4.38
N LYS A 258 -46.23 -37.50 5.50
CA LYS A 258 -45.72 -38.85 5.80
C LYS A 258 -46.85 -39.86 5.99
N GLN A 259 -47.96 -39.45 6.61
CA GLN A 259 -49.16 -40.30 6.68
C GLN A 259 -49.79 -40.50 5.30
N GLU A 260 -49.81 -39.48 4.44
CA GLU A 260 -50.26 -39.60 3.05
C GLU A 260 -49.43 -40.60 2.23
N CYS A 261 -48.16 -40.81 2.60
CA CYS A 261 -47.24 -41.73 1.94
C CYS A 261 -47.26 -43.17 2.52
N SER A 262 -48.20 -43.51 3.40
CA SER A 262 -48.29 -44.84 4.02
C SER A 262 -48.57 -45.98 3.02
N PHE A 263 -49.05 -45.67 1.81
CA PHE A 263 -49.28 -46.65 0.74
C PHE A 263 -48.00 -47.26 0.18
N LEU A 264 -46.83 -46.62 0.37
CA LEU A 264 -45.54 -47.15 -0.08
C LEU A 264 -45.05 -48.33 0.77
N VAL A 265 -45.70 -48.63 1.89
CA VAL A 265 -45.32 -49.69 2.83
C VAL A 265 -46.11 -50.99 2.58
N GLY A 266 -47.12 -50.99 1.71
CA GLY A 266 -48.01 -52.13 1.46
C GLY A 266 -47.93 -52.73 0.05
N ASP A 267 -47.84 -54.06 0.00
CA ASP A 267 -47.99 -55.02 -1.12
C ASP A 267 -46.81 -55.30 -2.08
N THR A 268 -46.49 -56.60 -2.14
CA THR A 268 -45.20 -57.21 -2.51
C THR A 268 -45.05 -57.64 -3.97
N SER A 269 -45.92 -57.21 -4.90
CA SER A 269 -45.87 -57.68 -6.30
C SER A 269 -45.46 -56.60 -7.32
N SER A 270 -45.95 -55.36 -7.21
CA SER A 270 -45.43 -54.21 -7.99
C SER A 270 -44.25 -53.52 -7.30
N SER A 271 -44.11 -53.73 -5.99
CA SER A 271 -43.01 -53.22 -5.17
C SER A 271 -41.67 -53.89 -5.51
N HIS A 272 -41.66 -55.09 -6.10
CA HIS A 272 -40.41 -55.78 -6.38
C HIS A 272 -39.61 -55.11 -7.51
N THR A 273 -40.25 -54.48 -8.51
CA THR A 273 -39.51 -53.76 -9.56
C THR A 273 -39.03 -52.40 -9.06
N THR A 274 -39.85 -51.66 -8.31
CA THR A 274 -39.46 -50.37 -7.74
C THR A 274 -38.40 -50.51 -6.66
N VAL A 275 -38.48 -51.52 -5.80
CA VAL A 275 -37.44 -51.83 -4.79
C VAL A 275 -36.15 -52.30 -5.46
N GLN A 276 -36.22 -53.04 -6.57
CA GLN A 276 -35.02 -53.44 -7.32
C GLN A 276 -34.40 -52.24 -8.05
N THR A 277 -35.18 -51.37 -8.67
CA THR A 277 -34.69 -50.12 -9.27
C THR A 277 -34.10 -49.20 -8.21
N LEU A 278 -34.72 -49.11 -7.02
CA LEU A 278 -34.18 -48.35 -5.90
C LEU A 278 -32.87 -48.96 -5.38
N LYS A 279 -32.79 -50.29 -5.26
CA LYS A 279 -31.55 -50.98 -4.88
C LYS A 279 -30.44 -50.74 -5.92
N LEU A 280 -30.79 -50.74 -7.20
CA LEU A 280 -29.85 -50.48 -8.28
C LEU A 280 -29.39 -49.02 -8.23
N ALA A 281 -30.30 -48.06 -8.06
CA ALA A 281 -29.98 -46.65 -7.89
C ALA A 281 -29.12 -46.41 -6.64
N ILE A 282 -29.43 -47.05 -5.51
CA ILE A 282 -28.62 -46.96 -4.29
C ILE A 282 -27.23 -47.56 -4.52
N SER A 283 -27.12 -48.65 -5.28
CA SER A 283 -25.83 -49.25 -5.63
C SER A 283 -25.02 -48.36 -6.56
N ASP A 284 -25.66 -47.74 -7.55
CA ASP A 284 -25.03 -46.76 -8.46
C ASP A 284 -24.59 -45.51 -7.69
N PHE A 285 -25.41 -44.99 -6.78
CA PHE A 285 -25.04 -43.88 -5.91
C PHE A 285 -23.89 -44.26 -4.98
N HIS A 286 -23.89 -45.49 -4.45
CA HIS A 286 -22.78 -45.97 -3.63
C HIS A 286 -21.49 -46.04 -4.45
N GLN A 287 -21.54 -46.52 -5.69
CA GLN A 287 -20.38 -46.55 -6.59
C GLN A 287 -19.90 -45.14 -6.96
N LEU A 288 -20.82 -44.21 -7.23
CA LEU A 288 -20.51 -42.79 -7.47
C LEU A 288 -19.85 -42.13 -6.27
N ILE A 289 -20.39 -42.36 -5.06
CA ILE A 289 -19.81 -41.84 -3.81
C ILE A 289 -18.45 -42.47 -3.54
N ALA A 290 -18.27 -43.77 -3.79
CA ALA A 290 -16.99 -44.44 -3.62
C ALA A 290 -15.94 -43.93 -4.62
N ALA A 291 -16.31 -43.78 -5.89
CA ALA A 291 -15.44 -43.19 -6.92
C ALA A 291 -15.09 -41.74 -6.60
N PHE A 292 -16.07 -40.93 -6.19
CA PHE A 292 -15.84 -39.56 -5.74
C PHE A 292 -14.92 -39.51 -4.52
N SER A 293 -15.14 -40.37 -3.52
CA SER A 293 -14.31 -40.41 -2.32
C SER A 293 -12.87 -40.81 -2.65
N GLN A 294 -12.67 -41.76 -3.57
CA GLN A 294 -11.34 -42.16 -4.03
C GLN A 294 -10.64 -41.01 -4.75
N VAL A 295 -11.32 -40.33 -5.68
CA VAL A 295 -10.79 -39.14 -6.37
C VAL A 295 -10.53 -38.00 -5.38
N TYR A 296 -11.39 -37.84 -4.38
CA TYR A 296 -11.21 -36.87 -3.32
C TYR A 296 -9.92 -37.14 -2.54
N GLU A 297 -9.74 -38.36 -2.03
CA GLU A 297 -8.53 -38.74 -1.29
C GLU A 297 -7.26 -38.71 -2.16
N SER A 298 -7.34 -39.08 -3.45
CA SER A 298 -6.14 -39.13 -4.31
C SER A 298 -5.75 -37.79 -4.94
N GLU A 299 -6.70 -36.91 -5.24
CA GLU A 299 -6.45 -35.70 -6.03
C GLU A 299 -6.87 -34.40 -5.32
N PHE A 300 -7.95 -34.41 -4.54
CA PHE A 300 -8.49 -33.18 -3.93
C PHE A 300 -8.11 -32.99 -2.46
N GLN A 301 -7.76 -34.03 -1.73
CA GLN A 301 -7.47 -33.96 -0.29
C GLN A 301 -6.25 -33.08 -0.01
N GLU A 302 -5.22 -33.16 -0.86
CA GLU A 302 -4.06 -32.27 -0.81
C GLU A 302 -4.44 -30.80 -1.03
N HIS A 303 -5.49 -30.53 -1.82
CA HIS A 303 -5.99 -29.19 -2.09
C HIS A 303 -6.91 -28.67 -0.96
N CYS A 304 -7.70 -29.53 -0.32
CA CYS A 304 -8.61 -29.18 0.76
C CYS A 304 -7.90 -29.01 2.12
N SER A 305 -6.72 -29.62 2.30
CA SER A 305 -5.89 -29.47 3.50
C SER A 305 -4.88 -28.32 3.42
N ARG A 306 -4.83 -27.58 2.30
CA ARG A 306 -4.03 -26.35 2.22
C ARG A 306 -4.56 -25.34 3.21
N THR A 307 -3.67 -24.86 4.08
CA THR A 307 -3.93 -23.67 4.91
C THR A 307 -4.43 -22.55 4.02
N ALA A 308 -5.47 -21.83 4.48
CA ALA A 308 -6.11 -20.74 3.73
C ALA A 308 -5.04 -19.86 3.05
N PRO A 309 -5.22 -19.51 1.76
CA PRO A 309 -4.24 -18.70 1.04
C PRO A 309 -3.95 -17.43 1.84
N GLN A 310 -2.68 -17.20 2.13
CA GLN A 310 -2.21 -16.00 2.82
C GLN A 310 -2.50 -14.82 1.90
N ILE A 311 -3.66 -14.18 2.12
CA ILE A 311 -4.05 -12.96 1.42
C ILE A 311 -2.93 -11.96 1.68
N SER A 312 -2.32 -11.43 0.61
CA SER A 312 -1.15 -10.57 0.75
C SER A 312 -1.45 -9.39 1.67
N SER A 313 -0.50 -9.05 2.53
CA SER A 313 -0.60 -7.91 3.44
C SER A 313 -0.61 -6.55 2.72
N CYS A 314 -0.70 -6.53 1.39
CA CYS A 314 -0.75 -5.33 0.56
C CYS A 314 -2.12 -4.63 0.55
N GLY A 315 -3.19 -5.24 1.08
CA GLY A 315 -4.51 -4.61 1.15
C GLY A 315 -4.50 -3.18 1.72
N PRO A 316 -3.89 -2.95 2.90
CA PRO A 316 -3.70 -1.60 3.45
C PRO A 316 -2.88 -0.66 2.57
N LEU A 317 -1.90 -1.18 1.82
CA LEU A 317 -1.07 -0.38 0.91
C LEU A 317 -1.89 0.09 -0.31
N PHE A 318 -2.64 -0.82 -0.94
CA PHE A 318 -3.54 -0.45 -2.03
C PHE A 318 -4.63 0.52 -1.58
N GLN A 319 -5.16 0.35 -0.37
CA GLN A 319 -6.13 1.28 0.20
C GLN A 319 -5.52 2.68 0.44
N ALA A 320 -4.29 2.74 0.95
CA ALA A 320 -3.57 4.00 1.16
C ALA A 320 -3.24 4.72 -0.17
N VAL A 321 -2.81 3.96 -1.18
CA VAL A 321 -2.55 4.50 -2.53
C VAL A 321 -3.85 5.02 -3.17
N HIS A 322 -4.93 4.23 -3.11
CA HIS A 322 -6.23 4.65 -3.62
C HIS A 322 -6.77 5.90 -2.92
N GLN A 323 -6.64 5.99 -1.58
CA GLN A 323 -7.01 7.19 -0.83
C GLN A 323 -6.17 8.40 -1.25
N SER A 324 -4.85 8.23 -1.42
CA SER A 324 -3.96 9.32 -1.82
C SER A 324 -4.27 9.83 -3.24
N LEU A 325 -4.53 8.92 -4.19
CA LEU A 325 -4.96 9.26 -5.54
C LEU A 325 -6.31 9.97 -5.55
N ARG A 326 -7.27 9.50 -4.75
CA ARG A 326 -8.58 10.13 -4.62
C ARG A 326 -8.48 11.55 -4.08
N LEU A 327 -7.67 11.77 -3.05
CA LEU A 327 -7.42 13.11 -2.50
C LEU A 327 -6.77 14.01 -3.56
N CYS A 328 -5.75 13.52 -4.26
CA CYS A 328 -5.10 14.26 -5.35
C CYS A 328 -6.09 14.66 -6.44
N SER A 329 -6.96 13.74 -6.87
CA SER A 329 -7.99 14.03 -7.87
C SER A 329 -9.01 15.08 -7.38
N GLN A 330 -9.35 15.08 -6.09
CA GLN A 330 -10.26 16.07 -5.52
C GLN A 330 -9.62 17.46 -5.45
N GLU A 331 -8.34 17.53 -5.06
CA GLU A 331 -7.57 18.78 -5.06
C GLU A 331 -7.44 19.36 -6.47
N LEU A 332 -7.13 18.52 -7.47
CA LEU A 332 -7.08 18.95 -8.88
C LEU A 332 -8.43 19.49 -9.36
N GLN A 333 -9.54 18.87 -8.97
CA GLN A 333 -10.87 19.35 -9.30
C GLN A 333 -11.18 20.69 -8.61
N ALA A 334 -10.79 20.85 -7.35
CA ALA A 334 -10.95 22.11 -6.61
C ALA A 334 -10.13 23.25 -7.25
N ILE A 335 -8.89 22.96 -7.66
CA ILE A 335 -8.04 23.90 -8.40
C ILE A 335 -8.71 24.27 -9.73
N GLY A 336 -9.25 23.29 -10.47
CA GLY A 336 -9.99 23.55 -11.70
C GLY A 336 -11.15 24.53 -11.51
N GLN A 337 -11.94 24.35 -10.45
CA GLN A 337 -13.03 25.26 -10.08
C GLN A 337 -12.53 26.65 -9.68
N LEU A 338 -11.40 26.73 -8.98
CA LEU A 338 -10.77 28.02 -8.63
C LEU A 338 -10.33 28.78 -9.88
N VAL A 339 -9.73 28.09 -10.86
CA VAL A 339 -9.34 28.71 -12.12
C VAL A 339 -10.58 29.22 -12.86
N GLU A 340 -11.62 28.41 -13.01
CA GLU A 340 -12.86 28.81 -13.69
C GLU A 340 -13.54 30.02 -13.02
N THR A 341 -13.61 30.02 -11.68
CA THR A 341 -14.17 31.15 -10.92
C THR A 341 -13.31 32.40 -11.06
N SER A 342 -11.98 32.28 -11.05
CA SER A 342 -11.06 33.41 -11.28
C SER A 342 -11.27 34.02 -12.66
N GLU A 343 -11.40 33.20 -13.70
CA GLU A 343 -11.62 33.66 -15.07
C GLU A 343 -12.99 34.34 -15.19
N LYS A 344 -14.02 33.81 -14.52
CA LYS A 344 -15.34 34.44 -14.46
C LYS A 344 -15.27 35.81 -13.77
N ILE A 345 -14.54 35.93 -12.67
CA ILE A 345 -14.33 37.22 -11.97
C ILE A 345 -13.65 38.21 -12.91
N VAL A 346 -12.54 37.82 -13.55
CA VAL A 346 -11.82 38.67 -14.51
C VAL A 346 -12.76 39.17 -15.61
N ARG A 347 -13.50 38.26 -16.27
CA ARG A 347 -14.48 38.64 -17.30
C ARG A 347 -15.55 39.60 -16.77
N THR A 348 -16.06 39.39 -15.55
CA THR A 348 -17.06 40.30 -14.97
C THR A 348 -16.48 41.68 -14.66
N VAL A 349 -15.23 41.75 -14.21
CA VAL A 349 -14.52 43.02 -13.96
C VAL A 349 -14.26 43.76 -15.26
N GLU A 350 -13.77 43.06 -16.29
CA GLU A 350 -13.56 43.64 -17.63
C GLU A 350 -14.88 44.17 -18.22
N LYS A 351 -15.97 43.39 -18.10
CA LYS A 351 -17.30 43.81 -18.55
C LYS A 351 -17.77 45.07 -17.82
N ARG A 352 -17.66 45.09 -16.48
CA ARG A 352 -17.99 46.27 -15.65
C ARG A 352 -17.15 47.49 -16.02
N GLN A 353 -15.87 47.29 -16.33
CA GLN A 353 -14.96 48.38 -16.69
C GLN A 353 -15.29 48.99 -18.05
N GLN A 354 -15.85 48.19 -18.97
CA GLN A 354 -16.30 48.63 -20.30
C GLN A 354 -17.75 49.16 -20.31
N GLU A 355 -18.56 48.82 -19.30
CA GLU A 355 -19.93 49.33 -19.17
C GLU A 355 -19.91 50.83 -18.80
N ALA A 356 -20.57 51.65 -19.62
CA ALA A 356 -20.72 53.07 -19.35
C ALA A 356 -21.83 53.31 -18.31
N GLU A 357 -21.46 53.71 -17.11
CA GLU A 357 -22.35 53.95 -15.96
C GLU A 357 -22.52 55.47 -15.71
N THR A 358 -23.59 55.85 -15.00
CA THR A 358 -23.84 57.23 -14.58
C THR A 358 -23.17 57.48 -13.22
N TRP A 359 -22.05 58.19 -13.23
CA TRP A 359 -21.27 58.52 -12.04
C TRP A 359 -21.72 59.86 -11.45
N GLY A 360 -22.77 59.85 -10.62
CA GLY A 360 -23.21 61.03 -9.85
C GLY A 360 -23.64 62.28 -10.65
N GLY A 361 -23.69 62.19 -11.99
CA GLY A 361 -24.05 63.26 -12.93
C GLY A 361 -24.77 62.71 -14.16
N SER A 362 -25.19 63.59 -15.08
CA SER A 362 -26.03 63.26 -16.23
C SER A 362 -25.29 62.56 -17.40
N SER A 363 -23.96 62.53 -17.40
CA SER A 363 -23.17 61.89 -18.45
C SER A 363 -22.77 60.45 -18.10
N ARG A 364 -23.02 59.53 -19.05
CA ARG A 364 -22.55 58.14 -18.98
C ARG A 364 -21.10 58.07 -19.44
N SER A 365 -20.25 57.45 -18.64
CA SER A 365 -18.82 57.29 -18.95
C SER A 365 -18.30 55.99 -18.35
N THR A 366 -17.26 55.43 -18.96
CA THR A 366 -16.65 54.20 -18.48
C THR A 366 -15.74 54.49 -17.28
N LEU A 367 -15.50 53.48 -16.43
CA LEU A 367 -14.63 53.62 -15.25
C LEU A 367 -13.21 54.14 -15.59
N PRO A 368 -12.53 53.68 -16.67
CA PRO A 368 -11.21 54.19 -17.04
C PRO A 368 -11.21 55.67 -17.42
N GLU A 369 -12.25 56.12 -18.13
CA GLU A 369 -12.42 57.52 -18.53
C GLU A 369 -12.65 58.42 -17.31
N LYS A 370 -13.43 57.98 -16.32
CA LYS A 370 -13.59 58.74 -15.08
C LYS A 370 -12.32 58.79 -14.24
N ILE A 371 -11.54 57.71 -14.20
CA ILE A 371 -10.24 57.71 -13.51
C ILE A 371 -9.25 58.63 -14.22
N SER A 372 -9.24 58.68 -15.56
CA SER A 372 -8.37 59.58 -16.31
C SER A 372 -8.77 61.05 -16.14
N GLU A 373 -10.08 61.35 -16.13
CA GLU A 373 -10.63 62.68 -15.81
C GLU A 373 -10.19 63.13 -14.40
N LEU A 374 -10.36 62.27 -13.39
CA LEU A 374 -9.93 62.57 -12.02
C LEU A 374 -8.41 62.80 -11.93
N LYS A 375 -7.61 61.97 -12.63
CA LYS A 375 -6.16 62.17 -12.71
C LYS A 375 -5.80 63.49 -13.38
N CYS A 376 -6.56 63.93 -14.40
CA CYS A 376 -6.35 65.22 -15.05
C CYS A 376 -6.62 66.36 -14.08
N HIS A 377 -7.79 66.37 -13.41
CA HIS A 377 -8.13 67.36 -12.40
C HIS A 377 -7.12 67.41 -11.25
N TYR A 378 -6.64 66.26 -10.78
CA TYR A 378 -5.62 66.24 -9.72
C TYR A 378 -4.29 66.83 -10.20
N ARG A 379 -3.91 66.60 -11.46
CA ARG A 379 -2.69 67.17 -12.06
C ARG A 379 -2.80 68.68 -12.22
N GLU A 380 -3.96 69.16 -12.68
CA GLU A 380 -4.28 70.59 -12.77
C GLU A 380 -4.27 71.26 -11.40
N PHE A 381 -4.87 70.63 -10.40
CA PHE A 381 -4.84 71.07 -9.01
C PHE A 381 -3.40 71.10 -8.48
N HIS A 382 -2.60 70.07 -8.72
CA HIS A 382 -1.20 70.04 -8.28
C HIS A 382 -0.37 71.15 -8.95
N ASN A 383 -0.58 71.38 -10.24
CA ASN A 383 0.12 72.43 -10.99
C ASN A 383 -0.30 73.85 -10.55
N THR A 384 -1.54 74.04 -10.08
CA THR A 384 -2.02 75.35 -9.57
C THR A 384 -1.58 75.65 -8.14
N PHE A 385 -1.10 74.65 -7.39
CA PHE A 385 -0.59 74.83 -6.02
C PHE A 385 0.96 74.74 -5.93
N GLN A 386 1.66 74.49 -7.03
CA GLN A 386 3.13 74.51 -7.12
C GLN A 386 3.71 75.70 -7.93
N GLY A 387 2.85 76.56 -8.50
CA GLY A 387 3.23 77.89 -9.00
C GLY A 387 2.85 78.95 -7.99
#